data_AF-A0A4R4D4F6-F1
#
_entry.id   AF-A0A4R4D4F6-F1
#
_cell.length_a   1.000
_cell.length_b   1.000
_cell.length_c   1.000
_cell.angle_alpha   90.00
_cell.angle_beta   90.00
_cell.angle_gamma   90.00
#
_symmetry.space_group_name_H-M   'P 1'
#
loop_
_entity.id
_entity.type
_entity.pdbx_description
1 polymer ?
#
loop_
_entity_poly.entity_id
_entity_poly.type
_entity_poly.pdbx_seq_one_letter_code
_entity_poly.pdbx_strand_id
1 'polypeptide(L)'
;MPPTKALAYLGARPAGAARVGIPGLAEAWGAWDRRRPFSGDNALIQSALSRSRALRLGAIALASRFTPPGVSALRRSALAVLLGSALLAASAQVSLPFWPVPATLQTLAVLLLGALGGAPAAIAAVALYLAEGAAGLPVFAGGTGGPAVLAGPTAGYLLGFLPAAWIAAQAAGRGLPAQAALLLAAHLAVFLPGLAWLSGFTGLERAWMAGFVLFIPGTLVKTALAVALLRAARR
;
A
#
# COMPACT_ATOMS: atom_id res chain seq x y z
N MET A 1 15.69 24.37 4.72
CA MET A 1 16.85 23.65 5.27
C MET A 1 16.74 22.17 4.89
N PRO A 2 17.53 21.68 3.92
CA PRO A 2 17.82 20.26 3.75
C PRO A 2 19.17 19.88 4.41
N PRO A 3 19.48 18.58 4.50
CA PRO A 3 20.32 17.99 5.55
C PRO A 3 21.75 17.70 5.08
N THR A 4 22.76 17.83 5.96
CA THR A 4 24.04 17.08 5.93
C THR A 4 24.95 17.50 7.09
N LYS A 5 24.73 16.94 8.30
CA LYS A 5 25.77 16.82 9.34
C LYS A 5 25.61 15.52 10.14
N ALA A 6 25.55 14.40 9.42
CA ALA A 6 26.06 13.16 9.97
C ALA A 6 27.60 13.24 10.00
N LEU A 7 28.23 12.59 10.99
CA LEU A 7 29.69 12.32 11.11
C LEU A 7 30.57 13.28 11.94
N ALA A 8 30.03 13.98 12.94
CA ALA A 8 30.88 14.71 13.93
C ALA A 8 30.89 14.10 15.35
N TYR A 9 30.18 13.00 15.60
CA TYR A 9 30.14 12.33 16.91
C TYR A 9 30.84 10.97 16.90
N LEU A 10 32.04 10.90 16.32
CA LEU A 10 32.95 9.77 16.45
C LEU A 10 34.29 10.26 17.02
N GLY A 11 34.56 9.90 18.28
CA GLY A 11 35.91 9.63 18.76
C GLY A 11 36.84 10.80 19.13
N ALA A 12 36.39 12.04 19.21
CA ALA A 12 37.27 13.13 19.67
C ALA A 12 37.34 13.19 21.21
N ARG A 13 38.52 12.89 21.79
CA ARG A 13 38.85 13.29 23.17
C ARG A 13 38.60 14.79 23.32
N PRO A 14 37.78 15.27 24.27
CA PRO A 14 37.65 16.70 24.49
C PRO A 14 38.98 17.25 25.03
N ALA A 15 39.71 17.99 24.19
CA ALA A 15 40.86 18.78 24.57
C ALA A 15 40.40 19.94 25.47
N GLY A 16 40.19 19.64 26.76
CA GLY A 16 39.68 20.61 27.73
C GLY A 16 39.25 20.03 29.09
N ALA A 17 39.20 18.71 29.24
CA ALA A 17 38.71 18.06 30.47
C ALA A 17 39.58 18.32 31.72
N ALA A 18 40.77 18.91 31.61
CA ALA A 18 41.62 19.24 32.75
C ALA A 18 41.21 20.53 33.51
N ARG A 19 40.23 21.31 33.02
CA ARG A 19 39.80 22.57 33.69
C ARG A 19 38.62 22.42 34.63
N VAL A 20 37.94 21.28 34.64
CA VAL A 20 36.79 21.05 35.52
C VAL A 20 37.30 20.19 36.68
N GLY A 21 37.59 20.83 37.80
CA GLY A 21 38.15 20.22 39.02
C GLY A 21 37.16 19.30 39.74
N ILE A 22 36.62 18.30 39.04
CA ILE A 22 35.81 17.23 39.63
C ILE A 22 36.76 16.09 40.03
N PRO A 23 36.96 15.84 41.33
CA PRO A 23 37.75 14.71 41.80
C PRO A 23 37.15 13.40 41.30
N GLY A 24 37.97 12.49 40.78
CA GLY A 24 37.55 11.15 40.31
C GLY A 24 37.11 11.06 38.84
N LEU A 25 37.01 12.18 38.11
CA LEU A 25 36.58 12.13 36.70
C LEU A 25 37.59 11.40 35.80
N ALA A 26 38.90 11.60 36.04
CA ALA A 26 39.95 10.94 35.27
C ALA A 26 39.96 9.40 35.48
N GLU A 27 39.65 8.93 36.68
CA GLU A 27 39.53 7.50 37.00
C GLU A 27 38.25 6.90 36.41
N ALA A 28 37.14 7.63 36.44
CA ALA A 28 35.89 7.22 35.81
C ALA A 28 36.05 7.06 34.29
N TRP A 29 36.77 7.97 33.62
CA TRP A 29 37.08 7.85 32.20
C TRP A 29 38.06 6.70 31.90
N GLY A 30 39.10 6.50 32.72
CA GLY A 30 40.02 5.36 32.59
C GLY A 30 39.39 3.99 32.89
N ALA A 31 38.27 3.96 33.62
CA ALA A 31 37.45 2.77 33.84
C ALA A 31 36.46 2.52 32.69
N TRP A 32 35.97 3.58 32.03
CA TRP A 32 35.06 3.50 30.88
C TRP A 32 35.77 2.93 29.63
N ASP A 33 37.01 3.37 29.37
CA ASP A 33 37.83 2.95 28.22
C ASP A 33 38.22 1.45 28.25
N ARG A 34 38.22 0.83 29.44
CA ARG A 34 38.58 -0.58 29.64
C ARG A 34 37.41 -1.55 29.61
N ARG A 35 36.16 -1.07 29.51
CA ARG A 35 34.98 -1.93 29.46
C ARG A 35 34.34 -1.92 28.08
N ARG A 36 34.75 -2.97 27.35
CA ARG A 36 34.26 -3.49 26.07
C ARG A 36 34.79 -2.75 24.84
N PRO A 37 35.55 -3.44 23.96
CA PRO A 37 35.62 -2.99 22.59
C PRO A 37 34.18 -2.96 22.08
N PHE A 38 33.81 -1.90 21.36
CA PHE A 38 32.72 -1.95 20.40
C PHE A 38 33.16 -3.00 19.37
N SER A 39 32.95 -4.29 19.67
CA SER A 39 32.84 -5.35 18.69
C SER A 39 31.65 -4.93 17.86
N GLY A 40 31.92 -4.15 16.81
CA GLY A 40 30.96 -3.94 15.75
C GLY A 40 30.63 -5.32 15.27
N ASP A 41 29.50 -5.86 15.72
CA ASP A 41 28.90 -7.05 15.17
C ASP A 41 28.48 -6.67 13.76
N ASN A 42 29.47 -6.61 12.88
CA ASN A 42 29.35 -6.43 11.45
C ASN A 42 28.34 -7.44 10.95
N ALA A 43 28.25 -8.63 11.56
CA ALA A 43 27.20 -9.61 11.31
C ALA A 43 25.76 -9.07 11.42
N LEU A 44 25.41 -8.24 12.42
CA LEU A 44 24.06 -7.72 12.57
C LEU A 44 23.75 -6.62 11.54
N ILE A 45 24.69 -5.71 11.29
CA ILE A 45 24.56 -4.67 10.27
C ILE A 45 24.54 -5.29 8.87
N GLN A 46 25.45 -6.24 8.59
CA GLN A 46 25.54 -6.96 7.33
C GLN A 46 24.31 -7.86 7.11
N SER A 47 23.72 -8.44 8.16
CA SER A 47 22.48 -9.22 8.04
C SER A 47 21.25 -8.34 7.78
N ALA A 48 21.23 -7.09 8.25
CA ALA A 48 20.18 -6.13 7.95
C ALA A 48 20.32 -5.57 6.52
N LEU A 49 21.55 -5.33 6.08
CA LEU A 49 21.87 -4.88 4.72
C LEU A 49 21.70 -6.00 3.67
N SER A 50 22.02 -7.25 4.01
CA SER A 50 21.81 -8.41 3.13
C SER A 50 20.33 -8.75 2.98
N ARG A 51 19.54 -8.63 4.05
CA ARG A 51 18.07 -8.79 4.01
C ARG A 51 17.42 -7.74 3.12
N SER A 52 17.82 -6.49 3.20
CA SER A 52 17.27 -5.42 2.35
C SER A 52 17.67 -5.57 0.88
N ARG A 53 18.87 -6.09 0.59
CA ARG A 53 19.30 -6.42 -0.78
C ARG A 53 18.57 -7.64 -1.34
N ALA A 54 18.37 -8.69 -0.53
CA ALA A 54 17.60 -9.87 -0.91
C ALA A 54 16.11 -9.57 -1.15
N LEU A 55 15.52 -8.67 -0.36
CA LEU A 55 14.13 -8.20 -0.55
C LEU A 55 13.99 -7.37 -1.84
N ARG A 56 14.97 -6.51 -2.15
CA ARG A 56 15.00 -5.76 -3.42
C ARG A 56 15.19 -6.66 -4.63
N LEU A 57 16.12 -7.61 -4.56
CA LEU A 57 16.40 -8.56 -5.64
C LEU A 57 15.25 -9.55 -5.82
N GLY A 58 14.60 -9.99 -4.74
CA GLY A 58 13.42 -10.84 -4.79
C GLY A 58 12.20 -10.12 -5.38
N ALA A 59 12.02 -8.83 -5.10
CA ALA A 59 10.98 -8.01 -5.73
C ALA A 59 11.21 -7.84 -7.24
N ILE A 60 12.46 -7.60 -7.66
CA ILE A 60 12.85 -7.50 -9.07
C ILE A 60 12.68 -8.85 -9.79
N ALA A 61 13.05 -9.96 -9.13
CA ALA A 61 12.95 -11.31 -9.68
C ALA A 61 11.51 -11.87 -9.68
N LEU A 62 10.61 -11.35 -8.84
CA LEU A 62 9.19 -11.71 -8.89
C LEU A 62 8.47 -10.90 -9.97
N ALA A 63 8.91 -9.65 -10.21
CA ALA A 63 8.41 -8.82 -11.31
C ALA A 63 8.79 -9.36 -12.70
N SER A 64 9.83 -10.19 -12.82
CA SER A 64 10.26 -10.79 -14.09
C SER A 64 9.66 -12.17 -14.39
N ARG A 65 8.90 -12.77 -13.46
CA ARG A 65 8.39 -14.16 -13.59
C ARG A 65 7.15 -14.34 -14.45
N PHE A 66 6.59 -13.25 -14.98
CA PHE A 66 5.41 -13.30 -15.85
C PHE A 66 5.63 -12.56 -17.17
N THR A 67 6.79 -12.75 -17.83
CA THR A 67 7.12 -11.97 -19.03
C THR A 67 7.61 -12.81 -20.21
N PRO A 68 6.96 -12.73 -21.40
CA PRO A 68 7.56 -13.19 -22.64
C PRO A 68 8.73 -12.28 -23.05
N PRO A 69 9.84 -12.83 -23.56
CA PRO A 69 10.99 -12.05 -24.00
C PRO A 69 10.64 -11.15 -25.21
N GLY A 70 10.96 -9.85 -25.15
CA GLY A 70 10.96 -8.97 -26.35
C GLY A 70 10.30 -7.57 -26.24
N VAL A 71 9.50 -7.27 -25.21
CA VAL A 71 8.84 -5.94 -25.04
C VAL A 71 9.62 -5.01 -24.10
N SER A 72 9.59 -3.69 -24.31
CA SER A 72 10.25 -2.74 -23.38
C SER A 72 9.51 -2.66 -22.04
N ALA A 73 10.24 -2.38 -20.95
CA ALA A 73 9.66 -2.27 -19.60
C ALA A 73 8.54 -1.22 -19.51
N LEU A 74 8.69 -0.10 -20.22
CA LEU A 74 7.69 0.95 -20.32
C LEU A 74 6.38 0.46 -20.96
N ARG A 75 6.46 -0.27 -22.08
CA ARG A 75 5.27 -0.81 -22.76
C ARG A 75 4.50 -1.78 -21.87
N ARG A 76 5.20 -2.61 -21.11
CA ARG A 76 4.55 -3.53 -20.16
C ARG A 76 3.81 -2.80 -19.04
N SER A 77 4.46 -1.79 -18.44
CA SER A 77 3.83 -0.99 -17.40
C SER A 77 2.60 -0.25 -17.93
N ALA A 78 2.68 0.33 -19.14
CA ALA A 78 1.55 0.99 -19.77
C ALA A 78 0.37 0.02 -20.02
N LEU A 79 0.65 -1.17 -20.56
CA LEU A 79 -0.38 -2.19 -20.77
C LEU A 79 -1.03 -2.65 -19.46
N ALA A 80 -0.23 -2.87 -18.41
CA ALA A 80 -0.76 -3.26 -17.10
C ALA A 80 -1.69 -2.19 -16.51
N VAL A 81 -1.34 -0.92 -16.67
CA VAL A 81 -2.16 0.21 -16.20
C VAL A 81 -3.46 0.32 -17.00
N LEU A 82 -3.40 0.23 -18.33
CA LEU A 82 -4.57 0.28 -19.21
C LEU A 82 -5.53 -0.89 -18.94
N LEU A 83 -5.01 -2.12 -18.88
CA LEU A 83 -5.81 -3.31 -18.57
C LEU A 83 -6.37 -3.26 -17.15
N GLY A 84 -5.60 -2.73 -16.19
CA GLY A 84 -6.06 -2.53 -14.82
C GLY A 84 -7.21 -1.52 -14.74
N SER A 85 -7.12 -0.40 -15.44
CA SER A 85 -8.21 0.59 -15.52
C SER A 85 -9.45 -0.01 -16.18
N ALA A 86 -9.28 -0.70 -17.31
CA ALA A 86 -10.37 -1.38 -18.00
C ALA A 86 -11.06 -2.45 -17.11
N LEU A 87 -10.28 -3.20 -16.32
CA LEU A 87 -10.82 -4.16 -15.36
C LEU A 87 -11.63 -3.46 -14.26
N LEU A 88 -11.17 -2.31 -13.76
CA LEU A 88 -11.92 -1.51 -12.78
C LEU A 88 -13.23 -1.00 -13.38
N ALA A 89 -13.21 -0.50 -14.62
CA ALA A 89 -14.40 -0.04 -15.33
C ALA A 89 -15.40 -1.18 -15.57
N ALA A 90 -14.94 -2.34 -16.04
CA ALA A 90 -15.79 -3.52 -16.26
C ALA A 90 -16.40 -4.05 -14.96
N SER A 91 -15.59 -4.13 -13.89
CA SER A 91 -16.06 -4.58 -12.57
C SER A 91 -16.98 -3.58 -11.88
N ALA A 92 -16.95 -2.30 -12.26
CA ALA A 92 -17.90 -1.28 -11.82
C ALA A 92 -19.32 -1.57 -12.29
N GLN A 93 -19.46 -2.15 -13.49
CA GLN A 93 -20.78 -2.41 -14.08
C GLN A 93 -21.46 -3.63 -13.46
N VAL A 94 -20.68 -4.58 -12.92
CA VAL A 94 -21.24 -5.69 -12.16
C VAL A 94 -21.55 -5.20 -10.75
N SER A 95 -22.78 -4.72 -10.56
CA SER A 95 -23.20 -4.09 -9.32
C SER A 95 -24.61 -4.50 -8.88
N LEU A 96 -24.82 -4.52 -7.57
CA LEU A 96 -26.15 -4.54 -6.99
C LEU A 96 -26.61 -3.09 -6.77
N PRO A 97 -27.84 -2.73 -7.18
CA PRO A 97 -28.33 -1.35 -7.17
C PRO A 97 -28.77 -0.90 -5.76
N PHE A 98 -27.86 -0.96 -4.80
CA PHE A 98 -28.09 -0.42 -3.46
C PHE A 98 -27.96 1.10 -3.46
N TRP A 99 -28.73 1.75 -2.58
CA TRP A 99 -28.72 3.20 -2.39
C TRP A 99 -28.25 3.52 -0.98
N PRO A 100 -27.38 4.54 -0.78
CA PRO A 100 -26.86 5.51 -1.75
C PRO A 100 -25.57 5.07 -2.47
N VAL A 101 -25.02 3.91 -2.10
CA VAL A 101 -23.76 3.38 -2.67
C VAL A 101 -24.04 2.02 -3.30
N PRO A 102 -23.79 1.83 -4.60
CA PRO A 102 -23.96 0.53 -5.25
C PRO A 102 -22.88 -0.45 -4.78
N ALA A 103 -23.25 -1.72 -4.60
CA ALA A 103 -22.27 -2.76 -4.28
C ALA A 103 -21.69 -3.34 -5.58
N THR A 104 -20.48 -2.91 -5.96
CA THR A 104 -19.81 -3.32 -7.20
C THR A 104 -18.76 -4.42 -6.98
N LEU A 105 -18.24 -5.04 -8.04
CA LEU A 105 -17.07 -5.94 -7.97
C LEU A 105 -15.71 -5.21 -7.94
N GLN A 106 -15.70 -3.88 -7.92
CA GLN A 106 -14.46 -3.10 -8.07
C GLN A 106 -13.45 -3.33 -6.97
N THR A 107 -13.90 -3.45 -5.72
CA THR A 107 -12.97 -3.69 -4.61
C THR A 107 -12.23 -5.01 -4.77
N LEU A 108 -12.87 -6.05 -5.33
CA LEU A 108 -12.18 -7.30 -5.71
C LEU A 108 -11.10 -7.05 -6.77
N ALA A 109 -11.41 -6.26 -7.81
CA ALA A 109 -10.44 -5.91 -8.83
C ALA A 109 -9.25 -5.14 -8.23
N VAL A 110 -9.48 -4.16 -7.35
CA VAL A 110 -8.42 -3.42 -6.63
C VAL A 110 -7.50 -4.36 -5.85
N LEU A 111 -8.07 -5.31 -5.10
CA LEU A 111 -7.28 -6.30 -4.35
C LEU A 111 -6.39 -7.15 -5.27
N LEU A 112 -6.94 -7.64 -6.38
CA LEU A 112 -6.20 -8.46 -7.34
C LEU A 112 -5.13 -7.66 -8.07
N LEU A 113 -5.44 -6.44 -8.52
CA LEU A 113 -4.48 -5.55 -9.19
C LEU A 113 -3.29 -5.26 -8.28
N GLY A 114 -3.53 -4.95 -7.00
CA GLY A 114 -2.46 -4.76 -6.03
C GLY A 114 -1.64 -6.04 -5.84
N ALA A 115 -2.29 -7.16 -5.50
CA ALA A 115 -1.61 -8.38 -5.10
C ALA A 115 -0.89 -9.15 -6.24
N LEU A 116 -1.32 -8.95 -7.49
CA LEU A 116 -0.73 -9.55 -8.69
C LEU A 116 0.18 -8.58 -9.45
N GLY A 117 -0.26 -7.34 -9.66
CA GLY A 117 0.45 -6.33 -10.45
C GLY A 117 1.43 -5.46 -9.65
N GLY A 118 1.35 -5.49 -8.32
CA GLY A 118 2.15 -4.66 -7.43
C GLY A 118 1.65 -3.22 -7.31
N ALA A 119 2.14 -2.50 -6.29
CA ALA A 119 1.62 -1.18 -5.94
C ALA A 119 1.71 -0.13 -7.07
N PRO A 120 2.84 0.03 -7.80
CA PRO A 120 2.93 1.08 -8.81
C PRO A 120 1.91 0.94 -9.94
N ALA A 121 1.74 -0.28 -10.47
CA ALA A 121 0.80 -0.53 -11.56
C ALA A 121 -0.65 -0.43 -11.09
N ALA A 122 -0.97 -0.95 -9.90
CA ALA A 122 -2.33 -0.91 -9.35
C ALA A 122 -2.76 0.52 -9.00
N ILE A 123 -1.90 1.32 -8.37
CA ILE A 123 -2.17 2.72 -8.06
C ILE A 123 -2.34 3.53 -9.34
N ALA A 124 -1.46 3.34 -10.32
CA ALA A 124 -1.58 4.02 -11.61
C ALA A 124 -2.86 3.62 -12.38
N ALA A 125 -3.28 2.35 -12.30
CA ALA A 125 -4.55 1.89 -12.87
C ALA A 125 -5.76 2.54 -12.19
N VAL A 126 -5.77 2.62 -10.85
CA VAL A 126 -6.82 3.33 -10.11
C VAL A 126 -6.83 4.82 -10.47
N ALA A 127 -5.67 5.47 -10.50
CA ALA A 127 -5.57 6.88 -10.86
C ALA A 127 -6.05 7.15 -12.29
N LEU A 128 -5.69 6.29 -13.24
CA LEU A 128 -6.18 6.37 -14.62
C LEU A 128 -7.70 6.20 -14.67
N TYR A 129 -8.25 5.20 -13.99
CA TYR A 129 -9.70 4.97 -13.90
C TYR A 129 -10.45 6.20 -13.37
N LEU A 130 -9.92 6.86 -12.33
CA LEU A 130 -10.51 8.10 -11.81
C LEU A 130 -10.39 9.25 -12.80
N ALA A 131 -9.27 9.37 -13.52
CA ALA A 131 -9.06 10.39 -14.53
C ALA A 131 -9.98 10.21 -15.75
N GLU A 132 -10.16 8.97 -16.23
CA GLU A 132 -11.09 8.61 -17.31
C GLU A 132 -12.52 9.01 -16.92
N GLY A 133 -12.94 8.64 -15.71
CA GLY A 133 -14.25 9.02 -15.19
C GLY A 133 -14.39 10.54 -15.00
N ALA A 134 -13.37 11.22 -14.50
CA ALA A 134 -13.38 12.69 -14.37
C ALA A 134 -13.51 13.39 -15.73
N ALA A 135 -12.87 12.83 -16.78
CA ALA A 135 -12.95 13.32 -18.15
C ALA A 135 -14.31 13.06 -18.82
N GLY A 136 -15.24 12.37 -18.15
CA GLY A 136 -16.59 12.14 -18.63
C GLY A 136 -16.82 10.76 -19.26
N LEU A 137 -15.82 9.87 -19.28
CA LEU A 137 -16.04 8.51 -19.78
C LEU A 137 -16.99 7.75 -18.83
N PRO A 138 -17.88 6.90 -19.36
CA PRO A 138 -18.90 6.17 -18.60
C PRO A 138 -18.31 4.95 -17.87
N VAL A 139 -17.24 5.15 -17.09
CA VAL A 139 -16.48 4.06 -16.44
C VAL A 139 -16.99 3.74 -15.03
N PHE A 140 -17.69 4.67 -14.37
CA PHE A 140 -18.25 4.45 -13.04
C PHE A 140 -19.49 3.56 -13.11
N ALA A 141 -19.95 3.08 -11.93
CA ALA A 141 -21.08 2.18 -11.83
C ALA A 141 -22.34 2.77 -12.50
N GLY A 142 -23.11 1.90 -13.18
CA GLY A 142 -24.29 2.30 -13.94
C GLY A 142 -23.97 3.06 -15.23
N GLY A 143 -22.77 2.89 -15.78
CA GLY A 143 -22.31 3.61 -16.97
C GLY A 143 -22.21 5.12 -16.78
N THR A 144 -21.96 5.58 -15.54
CA THR A 144 -21.88 7.00 -15.22
C THR A 144 -20.46 7.54 -15.40
N GLY A 145 -20.35 8.85 -15.58
CA GLY A 145 -19.09 9.55 -15.80
C GLY A 145 -19.23 11.03 -15.43
N GLY A 146 -18.09 11.71 -15.38
CA GLY A 146 -17.97 13.15 -15.18
C GLY A 146 -17.64 13.58 -13.75
N PRO A 147 -17.22 14.84 -13.57
CA PRO A 147 -16.78 15.36 -12.27
C PRO A 147 -17.85 15.31 -11.17
N ALA A 148 -19.13 15.36 -11.55
CA ALA A 148 -20.25 15.30 -10.61
C ALA A 148 -20.27 13.98 -9.81
N VAL A 149 -19.87 12.85 -10.42
CA VAL A 149 -19.78 11.56 -9.73
C VAL A 149 -18.69 11.60 -8.65
N LEU A 150 -17.57 12.28 -8.93
CA LEU A 150 -16.46 12.47 -7.99
C LEU A 150 -16.76 13.51 -6.89
N ALA A 151 -17.85 14.26 -7.01
CA ALA A 151 -18.42 15.08 -5.95
C ALA A 151 -19.62 14.41 -5.25
N GLY A 152 -20.01 13.21 -5.69
CA GLY A 152 -21.17 12.47 -5.19
C GLY A 152 -20.86 11.57 -3.99
N PRO A 153 -21.87 10.84 -3.46
CA PRO A 153 -21.76 10.07 -2.21
C PRO A 153 -20.72 8.93 -2.25
N THR A 154 -20.32 8.47 -3.44
CA THR A 154 -19.39 7.36 -3.60
C THR A 154 -17.92 7.79 -3.69
N ALA A 155 -17.62 9.08 -3.79
CA ALA A 155 -16.27 9.58 -4.10
C ALA A 155 -15.22 9.15 -3.07
N GLY A 156 -15.57 9.15 -1.78
CA GLY A 156 -14.67 8.69 -0.73
C GLY A 156 -14.22 7.23 -0.89
N TYR A 157 -15.09 6.34 -1.39
CA TYR A 157 -14.76 4.95 -1.65
C TYR A 157 -13.81 4.81 -2.83
N LEU A 158 -14.06 5.58 -3.89
CA LEU A 158 -13.22 5.63 -5.08
C LEU A 158 -11.79 6.10 -4.74
N LEU A 159 -11.65 7.12 -3.90
CA LEU A 159 -10.35 7.57 -3.39
C LEU A 159 -9.70 6.52 -2.47
N GLY A 160 -10.51 5.79 -1.70
CA GLY A 160 -10.07 4.67 -0.87
C GLY A 160 -9.45 3.50 -1.64
N PHE A 161 -9.66 3.40 -2.95
CA PHE A 161 -9.01 2.38 -3.78
C PHE A 161 -7.49 2.56 -3.87
N LEU A 162 -6.98 3.79 -3.75
CA LEU A 162 -5.53 4.07 -3.81
C LEU A 162 -4.77 3.42 -2.64
N PRO A 163 -5.10 3.69 -1.36
CA PRO A 163 -4.44 3.02 -0.23
C PRO A 163 -4.74 1.51 -0.23
N ALA A 164 -5.94 1.08 -0.62
CA ALA A 164 -6.28 -0.34 -0.73
C ALA A 164 -5.36 -1.08 -1.72
N ALA A 165 -5.12 -0.51 -2.92
CA ALA A 165 -4.21 -1.07 -3.91
C ALA A 165 -2.77 -1.23 -3.36
N TRP A 166 -2.29 -0.24 -2.60
CA TRP A 166 -0.98 -0.29 -1.96
C TRP A 166 -0.91 -1.40 -0.89
N ILE A 167 -1.91 -1.49 0.01
CA ILE A 167 -1.95 -2.51 1.06
C ILE A 167 -2.04 -3.91 0.43
N ALA A 168 -2.87 -4.08 -0.61
CA ALA A 168 -3.05 -5.36 -1.28
C ALA A 168 -1.76 -5.87 -1.94
N ALA A 169 -0.91 -4.97 -2.47
CA ALA A 169 0.38 -5.33 -3.02
C ALA A 169 1.31 -6.01 -2.01
N GLN A 170 1.16 -5.71 -0.72
CA GLN A 170 1.97 -6.31 0.34
C GLN A 170 1.63 -7.79 0.58
N ALA A 171 0.47 -8.27 0.11
CA ALA A 171 0.10 -9.68 0.17
C ALA A 171 0.95 -10.55 -0.78
N ALA A 172 1.67 -9.94 -1.72
CA ALA A 172 2.50 -10.67 -2.65
C ALA A 172 3.63 -11.44 -1.93
N GLY A 173 3.74 -12.74 -2.22
CA GLY A 173 4.79 -13.61 -1.70
C GLY A 173 4.60 -14.02 -0.23
N ARG A 174 3.50 -13.63 0.41
CA ARG A 174 3.20 -14.00 1.80
C ARG A 174 2.54 -15.39 1.89
N GLY A 175 2.63 -15.99 3.07
CA GLY A 175 1.86 -17.19 3.42
C GLY A 175 0.37 -16.89 3.61
N LEU A 176 -0.49 -17.91 3.51
CA LEU A 176 -1.95 -17.76 3.47
C LEU A 176 -2.55 -16.87 4.58
N PRO A 177 -2.17 -17.00 5.87
CA PRO A 177 -2.74 -16.16 6.93
C PRO A 177 -2.43 -14.67 6.74
N ALA A 178 -1.18 -14.36 6.40
CA ALA A 178 -0.75 -12.99 6.14
C ALA A 178 -1.36 -12.43 4.85
N GLN A 179 -1.55 -13.27 3.81
CA GLN A 179 -2.25 -12.86 2.60
C GLN A 179 -3.71 -12.49 2.89
N ALA A 180 -4.44 -13.36 3.61
CA ALA A 180 -5.83 -13.10 3.97
C ALA A 180 -5.97 -11.83 4.82
N ALA A 181 -5.10 -11.66 5.82
CA ALA A 181 -5.11 -10.47 6.67
C ALA A 181 -4.83 -9.18 5.89
N LEU A 182 -3.85 -9.18 4.98
CA LEU A 182 -3.51 -8.00 4.17
C LEU A 182 -4.59 -7.66 3.15
N LEU A 183 -5.19 -8.67 2.50
CA LEU A 183 -6.29 -8.43 1.56
C LEU A 183 -7.56 -7.96 2.28
N LEU A 184 -7.85 -8.48 3.48
CA LEU A 184 -8.93 -7.96 4.31
C LEU A 184 -8.67 -6.53 4.75
N ALA A 185 -7.45 -6.22 5.21
CA ALA A 185 -7.06 -4.87 5.62
C ALA A 185 -7.15 -3.87 4.45
N ALA A 186 -6.70 -4.28 3.26
CA ALA A 186 -6.83 -3.49 2.04
C ALA A 186 -8.29 -3.19 1.71
N HIS A 187 -9.16 -4.19 1.82
CA HIS A 187 -10.60 -4.01 1.58
C HIS A 187 -11.22 -3.07 2.60
N LEU A 188 -10.89 -3.25 3.89
CA LEU A 188 -11.42 -2.42 4.97
C LEU A 188 -10.93 -0.97 4.89
N ALA A 189 -9.71 -0.75 4.39
CA ALA A 189 -9.15 0.59 4.19
C ALA A 189 -9.97 1.46 3.22
N VAL A 190 -10.76 0.86 2.32
CA VAL A 190 -11.68 1.58 1.43
C VAL A 190 -12.79 2.30 2.22
N PHE A 191 -13.27 1.69 3.31
CA PHE A 191 -14.40 2.21 4.08
C PHE A 191 -14.05 3.48 4.87
N LEU A 192 -12.79 3.68 5.26
CA LEU A 192 -12.40 4.87 6.04
C LEU A 192 -12.69 6.18 5.30
N PRO A 193 -12.13 6.44 4.10
CA PRO A 193 -12.48 7.63 3.33
C PRO A 193 -13.91 7.58 2.80
N GLY A 194 -14.44 6.38 2.49
CA GLY A 194 -15.83 6.19 2.04
C GLY A 194 -16.85 6.69 3.05
N LEU A 195 -16.77 6.23 4.29
CA LEU A 195 -17.66 6.62 5.38
C LEU A 195 -17.48 8.08 5.78
N ALA A 196 -16.23 8.55 5.85
CA ALA A 196 -15.95 9.95 6.16
C ALA A 196 -16.65 10.87 5.16
N TRP A 197 -16.53 10.58 3.86
CA TRP A 197 -17.17 11.35 2.80
C TRP A 197 -18.70 11.20 2.81
N LEU A 198 -19.20 9.97 2.83
CA LEU A 198 -20.64 9.67 2.75
C LEU A 198 -21.42 10.28 3.93
N SER A 199 -20.80 10.35 5.11
CA SER A 199 -21.43 10.94 6.30
C SER A 199 -21.86 12.39 6.08
N GLY A 200 -21.18 13.15 5.21
CA GLY A 200 -21.56 14.51 4.85
C GLY A 200 -22.86 14.61 4.02
N PHE A 201 -23.29 13.52 3.38
CA PHE A 201 -24.51 13.47 2.57
C PHE A 201 -25.69 12.86 3.32
N THR A 202 -25.44 11.84 4.16
CA THR A 202 -26.51 11.04 4.76
C THR A 202 -26.59 11.12 6.28
N GLY A 203 -25.59 11.73 6.92
CA GLY A 203 -25.35 11.59 8.35
C GLY A 203 -24.59 10.30 8.70
N LEU A 204 -23.95 10.29 9.87
CA LEU A 204 -23.04 9.24 10.32
C LEU A 204 -23.73 7.87 10.47
N GLU A 205 -24.91 7.84 11.09
CA GLU A 205 -25.65 6.60 11.34
C GLU A 205 -26.03 5.88 10.04
N ARG A 206 -26.59 6.63 9.07
CA ARG A 206 -26.94 6.07 7.75
C ARG A 206 -25.70 5.67 6.95
N ALA A 207 -24.63 6.48 7.02
CA ALA A 207 -23.37 6.13 6.36
C ALA A 207 -22.80 4.82 6.93
N TRP A 208 -22.85 4.62 8.24
CA TRP A 208 -22.42 3.38 8.89
C TRP A 208 -23.26 2.18 8.42
N MET A 209 -24.58 2.30 8.46
CA MET A 209 -25.47 1.18 8.11
C MET A 209 -25.42 0.84 6.62
N ALA A 210 -25.64 1.82 5.75
CA ALA A 210 -25.75 1.61 4.30
C ALA A 210 -24.38 1.61 3.59
N GLY A 211 -23.37 2.24 4.19
CA GLY A 211 -22.04 2.40 3.60
C GLY A 211 -20.96 1.48 4.16
N PHE A 212 -21.25 0.69 5.21
CA PHE A 212 -20.31 -0.28 5.76
C PHE A 212 -20.98 -1.60 6.15
N VAL A 213 -21.96 -1.57 7.06
CA VAL A 213 -22.57 -2.80 7.61
C VAL A 213 -23.17 -3.66 6.51
N LEU A 214 -23.93 -3.06 5.58
CA LEU A 214 -24.52 -3.74 4.43
C LEU A 214 -23.46 -4.42 3.53
N PHE A 215 -22.25 -3.89 3.49
CA PHE A 215 -21.18 -4.40 2.62
C PHE A 215 -20.32 -5.49 3.26
N ILE A 216 -20.46 -5.77 4.56
CA ILE A 216 -19.63 -6.78 5.24
C ILE A 216 -19.73 -8.18 4.61
N PRO A 217 -20.93 -8.74 4.33
CA PRO A 217 -21.02 -10.07 3.72
C PRO A 217 -20.29 -10.12 2.36
N GLY A 218 -20.54 -9.12 1.51
CA GLY A 218 -19.87 -9.01 0.21
C GLY A 218 -18.35 -8.80 0.34
N THR A 219 -17.91 -8.06 1.35
CA THR A 219 -16.49 -7.83 1.65
C THR A 219 -15.78 -9.13 1.98
N LEU A 220 -16.36 -9.96 2.84
CA LEU A 220 -15.79 -11.25 3.21
C LEU A 220 -15.70 -12.20 2.01
N VAL A 221 -16.79 -12.32 1.24
CA VAL A 221 -16.84 -13.18 0.04
C VAL A 221 -15.80 -12.75 -0.99
N LYS A 222 -15.76 -11.46 -1.33
CA LYS A 222 -14.79 -10.90 -2.29
C LYS A 222 -13.35 -11.07 -1.79
N THR A 223 -13.10 -10.90 -0.50
CA THR A 223 -11.76 -11.08 0.06
C THR A 223 -11.32 -12.55 0.00
N ALA A 224 -12.19 -13.48 0.36
CA ALA A 224 -11.93 -14.91 0.23
C ALA A 224 -11.65 -15.30 -1.24
N LEU A 225 -12.44 -14.77 -2.18
CA LEU A 225 -12.22 -14.96 -3.60
C LEU A 225 -10.88 -14.38 -4.07
N ALA A 226 -10.51 -13.18 -3.61
CA ALA A 226 -9.21 -12.57 -3.92
C ALA A 226 -8.05 -13.44 -3.43
N VAL A 227 -8.14 -14.00 -2.21
CA VAL A 227 -7.15 -14.95 -1.67
C VAL A 227 -7.06 -16.20 -2.54
N ALA A 228 -8.20 -16.80 -2.90
CA ALA A 228 -8.27 -18.00 -3.72
C ALA A 228 -7.65 -17.79 -5.11
N LEU A 229 -8.01 -16.70 -5.78
CA LEU A 229 -7.48 -16.34 -7.10
C LEU A 229 -5.98 -16.03 -7.05
N LEU A 230 -5.54 -15.25 -6.06
CA LEU A 230 -4.11 -14.98 -5.85
C LEU A 230 -3.32 -16.26 -5.63
N ARG A 231 -3.92 -17.25 -4.96
CA ARG A 231 -3.31 -18.55 -4.70
C ARG A 231 -3.26 -19.43 -5.93
N ALA A 232 -4.32 -19.43 -6.74
CA ALA A 232 -4.38 -20.16 -8.00
C ALA A 232 -3.38 -19.61 -9.02
N ALA A 233 -3.25 -18.28 -9.14
CA ALA A 233 -2.31 -17.64 -10.06
C ALA A 233 -0.82 -17.83 -9.71
N ARG A 234 -0.52 -18.39 -8.52
CA ARG A 234 0.84 -18.63 -8.01
C ARG A 234 1.20 -20.12 -7.92
N ARG A 235 0.31 -21.00 -8.33
CA ARG A 235 0.57 -22.43 -8.51
C ARG A 235 1.04 -22.66 -9.94
#